data_AF-A0A916BZD4-F1
#
_entry.id   AF-A0A916BZD4-F1
#
_cell.length_a   1.000
_cell.length_b   1.000
_cell.length_c   1.000
_cell.angle_alpha   90.00
_cell.angle_beta   90.00
_cell.angle_gamma   90.00
#
_symmetry.space_group_name_H-M   'P 1'
#
loop_
_entity.id
_entity.type
_entity.pdbx_description
1 polymer ?
#
loop_
_entity_poly.entity_id
_entity_poly.type
_entity_poly.pdbx_seq_one_letter_code
_entity_poly.pdbx_strand_id
1 'polypeptide(L)' 'MAQDWITTTEAVTLSGYHINYIRYLIKSEKVKGQKWGQQWQVSRSSLLAHIHKAEKMGAKRGPKTGA' A
#
# COMPACT_ATOMS: atom_id res chain seq x y z
N MET A 1 -5.77 19.63 -6.37
CA MET A 1 -5.83 18.15 -6.44
C MET A 1 -6.08 17.65 -5.02
N ALA A 2 -7.27 17.15 -4.72
CA ALA A 2 -7.61 16.71 -3.36
C ALA A 2 -6.76 15.49 -2.99
N GLN A 3 -5.89 15.64 -1.99
CA GLN A 3 -5.06 14.56 -1.50
C GLN A 3 -5.97 13.62 -0.67
N ASP A 4 -6.43 12.52 -1.26
CA ASP A 4 -7.33 11.56 -0.62
C ASP A 4 -6.54 10.75 0.43
N TRP A 5 -6.49 11.28 1.65
CA TRP A 5 -5.88 10.64 2.81
C TRP A 5 -6.90 9.72 3.45
N ILE A 6 -6.59 8.44 3.48
CA ILE A 6 -7.43 7.42 4.12
C ILE A 6 -6.74 6.91 5.39
N THR A 7 -7.52 6.46 6.35
CA THR A 7 -6.98 5.81 7.55
C THR A 7 -6.31 4.49 7.20
N THR A 8 -5.43 4.00 8.07
CA THR A 8 -4.87 2.66 7.90
C THR A 8 -5.94 1.56 7.85
N THR A 9 -7.08 1.75 8.50
CA THR A 9 -8.20 0.77 8.48
C THR A 9 -8.88 0.74 7.11
N GLU A 10 -9.20 1.90 6.54
CA GLU A 10 -9.74 1.98 5.17
C GLU A 10 -8.75 1.42 4.15
N ALA A 11 -7.46 1.66 4.36
CA ALA A 11 -6.41 1.12 3.53
C ALA A 11 -6.33 -0.41 3.59
N VAL A 12 -6.59 -1.04 4.75
CA VAL A 12 -6.72 -2.50 4.88
C VAL A 12 -7.88 -2.98 4.02
N THR A 13 -9.06 -2.37 4.15
CA THR A 13 -10.24 -2.75 3.37
C THR A 13 -10.03 -2.58 1.86
N LEU A 14 -9.34 -1.51 1.45
CA LEU A 14 -9.11 -1.18 0.04
C LEU A 14 -8.02 -2.04 -0.61
N SER A 15 -6.96 -2.39 0.13
CA SER A 15 -5.82 -3.15 -0.41
C SER A 15 -5.88 -4.65 -0.12
N GLY A 16 -6.66 -5.06 0.88
CA GLY A 16 -6.60 -6.41 1.46
C GLY A 16 -5.34 -6.68 2.29
N TYR A 17 -4.43 -5.70 2.43
CA TYR A 17 -3.22 -5.87 3.22
C TYR A 17 -3.45 -5.71 4.71
N HIS A 18 -2.70 -6.44 5.51
CA HIS A 18 -2.73 -6.31 6.96
C HIS A 18 -2.23 -4.94 7.42
N ILE A 19 -2.79 -4.39 8.50
CA ILE A 19 -2.45 -3.05 9.02
C ILE A 19 -0.95 -2.88 9.33
N ASN A 20 -0.31 -3.94 9.83
CA ASN A 20 1.13 -3.94 10.10
C ASN A 20 1.95 -3.80 8.81
N TYR A 21 1.49 -4.42 7.72
CA TYR A 21 2.14 -4.32 6.42
C TYR A 21 1.99 -2.92 5.84
N ILE A 22 0.81 -2.30 5.96
CA ILE A 22 0.59 -0.92 5.54
C ILE A 22 1.52 0.03 6.32
N ARG A 23 1.63 -0.14 7.64
CA ARG A 23 2.57 0.65 8.45
C ARG A 23 4.02 0.41 8.04
N TYR A 24 4.39 -0.82 7.71
CA TYR A 24 5.70 -1.13 7.15
C TYR A 24 5.94 -0.41 5.82
N LEU A 25 4.98 -0.41 4.90
CA LEU A 25 5.08 0.30 3.61
C LEU A 25 5.29 1.81 3.82
N ILE A 26 4.62 2.41 4.80
CA ILE A 26 4.79 3.82 5.18
C ILE A 26 6.20 4.04 5.74
N LYS A 27 6.65 3.22 6.70
CA LYS A 27 7.99 3.34 7.32
C LYS A 27 9.13 3.08 6.33
N SER A 28 8.90 2.27 5.30
CA SER A 28 9.85 2.01 4.22
C SER A 28 9.72 2.99 3.05
N GLU A 29 8.94 4.07 3.20
CA GLU A 29 8.75 5.11 2.18
C GLU A 29 8.25 4.59 0.82
N LYS A 30 7.66 3.38 0.80
CA LYS A 30 7.10 2.76 -0.41
C LYS A 30 5.75 3.36 -0.78
N VAL A 31 5.04 3.91 0.20
CA VAL A 31 3.79 4.64 0.03
C VAL A 31 3.84 5.91 0.87
N LYS A 32 3.19 6.97 0.41
CA LYS A 32 3.05 8.22 1.18
C LYS A 32 2.13 8.00 2.36
N GLY A 33 2.64 8.14 3.57
CA GLY A 33 1.86 8.17 4.81
C GLY A 33 2.21 9.38 5.66
N GLN A 34 1.25 9.82 6.46
CA GLN A 34 1.42 10.92 7.41
C GLN A 34 0.81 10.55 8.76
N LYS A 35 1.40 11.05 9.83
CA LYS A 35 0.84 10.92 11.17
C LYS A 35 -0.08 12.10 11.42
N TRP A 36 -1.37 11.84 11.63
CA TRP A 36 -2.37 12.84 11.97
C TRP A 36 -2.81 12.62 13.42
N GLY A 37 -2.25 13.43 14.34
CA GLY A 37 -2.44 13.25 15.78
C GLY A 37 -1.90 11.89 16.25
N GLN A 38 -2.79 11.02 16.73
CA GLN A 38 -2.45 9.67 17.20
C GLN A 38 -2.64 8.59 16.12
N GLN A 39 -3.22 8.92 14.97
CA GLN A 39 -3.50 7.97 13.91
C GLN A 39 -2.55 8.13 12.72
N TRP A 40 -2.33 7.03 11.99
CA TRP A 40 -1.64 7.05 10.72
C TRP A 40 -2.65 7.12 9.58
N GLN A 41 -2.39 8.02 8.64
CA GLN A 41 -3.08 8.11 7.37
C GLN A 41 -2.13 7.74 6.24
N VAL A 42 -2.70 7.21 5.18
CA VAL A 42 -1.99 6.84 3.96
C VAL A 42 -2.68 7.49 2.77
N SER A 43 -1.89 7.94 1.80
CA SER A 43 -2.44 8.46 0.56
C SER A 43 -3.00 7.31 -0.26
N ARG A 44 -4.30 7.36 -0.55
CA ARG A 44 -5.00 6.35 -1.34
C ARG A 44 -4.35 6.15 -2.71
N SER A 45 -4.04 7.23 -3.41
CA SER A 45 -3.41 7.17 -4.73
C SER A 45 -2.03 6.50 -4.68
N SER A 46 -1.23 6.79 -3.64
CA SER A 46 0.09 6.17 -3.47
C SER A 46 -0.02 4.67 -3.18
N LEU A 47 -1.01 4.26 -2.38
CA LEU A 47 -1.26 2.85 -2.06
C LEU A 47 -1.73 2.08 -3.30
N LEU A 48 -2.68 2.62 -4.05
CA LEU A 48 -3.16 2.02 -5.31
C LEU A 48 -2.02 1.88 -6.33
N ALA A 49 -1.19 2.90 -6.48
CA ALA A 49 -0.02 2.83 -7.35
C ALA A 49 0.95 1.72 -6.90
N HIS A 50 1.12 1.52 -5.59
CA HIS A 50 1.94 0.45 -5.05
C HIS A 50 1.37 -0.93 -5.38
N ILE A 51 0.05 -1.14 -5.17
CA ILE A 51 -0.65 -2.39 -5.49
C ILE A 51 -0.50 -2.70 -6.98
N HIS A 52 -0.79 -1.74 -7.85
CA HIS A 52 -0.69 -1.93 -9.29
C HIS A 52 0.75 -2.26 -9.74
N LYS A 53 1.75 -1.65 -9.08
CA LYS A 53 3.17 -1.98 -9.31
C LYS A 53 3.51 -3.37 -8.80
N ALA A 54 2.96 -3.78 -7.66
CA ALA A 54 3.13 -5.12 -7.10
C ALA A 54 2.48 -6.19 -7.99
N GLU A 55 1.29 -5.94 -8.53
CA GLU A 55 0.62 -6.82 -9.51
C GLU A 55 1.47 -6.97 -10.78
N LYS A 56 1.98 -5.86 -11.34
CA LYS A 56 2.89 -5.89 -12.49
C LYS A 56 4.19 -6.65 -12.21
N MET A 57 4.72 -6.57 -10.99
CA MET A 57 5.94 -7.29 -10.58
C MET A 57 5.65 -8.76 -10.24
N GLY A 58 4.47 -9.07 -9.72
CA GLY A 58 3.97 -10.41 -9.46
C GLY A 58 3.70 -11.17 -10.76
N ALA A 59 3.17 -10.50 -11.79
CA ALA A 59 3.00 -11.06 -13.13
C ALA A 59 4.34 -11.42 -13.80
N LYS A 60 5.43 -10.70 -13.49
CA LYS A 60 6.80 -11.05 -13.93
C LYS A 60 7.40 -12.22 -13.14
N ARG A 61 6.88 -12.49 -11.95
CA ARG A 61 7.18 -13.69 -11.14
C ARG A 61 6.07 -14.71 -11.38
N GLY A 62 5.85 -15.06 -12.65
CA GLY A 62 5.20 -16.34 -12.96
C GLY A 62 5.96 -17.48 -12.27
N PRO A 63 5.34 -18.65 -12.07
CA PRO A 63 6.03 -19.79 -11.49
C PRO A 63 7.34 -20.00 -12.24
N LYS A 64 8.43 -20.30 -11.54
CA LYS A 64 9.51 -21.03 -12.17
C LYS A 64 8.88 -22.39 -12.52
N THR A 65 8.30 -22.51 -13.70
CA THR A 65 7.96 -23.81 -14.25
C THR A 65 9.32 -24.47 -14.49
N GLY A 66 9.80 -25.19 -13.47
CA GLY A 66 10.94 -26.06 -13.60
C GLY A 66 10.57 -27.10 -14.64
N ALA A 67 11.22 -27.00 -15.80
CA ALA A 67 11.29 -28.07 -16.78
C ALA A 67 12.18 -29.21 -16.24
#